data_AF-A0A183V640-F1
#
_entry.id   AF-A0A183V640-F1
#
_cell.length_a   1.000
_cell.length_b   1.000
_cell.length_c   1.000
_cell.angle_alpha   90.00
_cell.angle_beta   90.00
_cell.angle_gamma   90.00
#
_symmetry.space_group_name_H-M   'P 1'
#
loop_
_entity.id
_entity.type
_entity.pdbx_description
1 polymer ?
#
loop_
_entity_poly.entity_id
_entity_poly.type
_entity_poly.pdbx_seq_one_letter_code
_entity_poly.pdbx_strand_id
1 'polypeptide(L)'
;MPHSITVAGVTDTLEPQHEKQFDLSKSTFKYGEALKLAADAMNDVLLVLNTPEFETMEGWKKKKENKSDIVYSKRFEFGKVFTLRVRRLLPTRGNLILGGGRLRVHPKDPNKTIIDYLVCLDFNGPDLTKPVVESTLSKFILQDAEWAKEQIEKKKAEK
;
A
#
# COMPACT_ATOMS: atom_id res chain seq x y z
N MET A 1 -28.10 9.97 -2.96
CA MET A 1 -27.16 11.11 -3.03
C MET A 1 -25.83 10.52 -3.45
N PRO A 2 -25.10 11.13 -4.39
CA PRO A 2 -23.83 10.56 -4.86
C PRO A 2 -22.90 10.34 -3.65
N HIS A 3 -22.32 9.15 -3.57
CA HIS A 3 -21.37 8.81 -2.51
C HIS A 3 -20.05 9.52 -2.81
N SER A 4 -19.86 10.70 -2.21
CA SER A 4 -18.63 11.49 -2.31
C SER A 4 -17.84 11.37 -1.01
N ILE A 5 -16.54 11.16 -1.12
CA ILE A 5 -15.64 10.93 0.00
C ILE A 5 -14.38 11.78 -0.21
N THR A 6 -13.94 12.44 0.87
CA THR A 6 -12.71 13.24 0.88
C THR A 6 -11.70 12.64 1.85
N VAL A 7 -10.48 12.40 1.38
CA VAL A 7 -9.34 11.94 2.19
C VAL A 7 -8.12 12.77 1.82
N ALA A 8 -7.38 13.30 2.80
CA ALA A 8 -6.20 14.14 2.58
C ALA A 8 -6.41 15.32 1.59
N GLY A 9 -7.61 15.90 1.57
CA GLY A 9 -7.96 17.01 0.67
C GLY A 9 -8.32 16.59 -0.77
N VAL A 10 -8.24 15.30 -1.10
CA VAL A 10 -8.68 14.75 -2.38
C VAL A 10 -10.09 14.20 -2.24
N THR A 11 -11.00 14.64 -3.10
CA THR A 11 -12.40 14.19 -3.11
C THR A 11 -12.66 13.30 -4.31
N ASP A 12 -13.18 12.10 -4.07
CA ASP A 12 -13.66 11.19 -5.10
C ASP A 12 -15.18 11.03 -4.98
N THR A 13 -15.87 10.92 -6.12
CA THR A 13 -17.33 10.83 -6.16
C THR A 13 -17.74 9.66 -7.01
N LEU A 14 -18.43 8.70 -6.39
CA LEU A 14 -18.92 7.52 -7.09
C LEU A 14 -20.01 7.92 -8.09
N GLU A 15 -19.79 7.62 -9.36
CA GLU A 15 -20.78 7.83 -10.40
C GLU A 15 -22.03 6.94 -10.17
N PRO A 16 -23.24 7.44 -10.47
CA PRO A 16 -24.49 6.70 -10.21
C PRO A 16 -24.57 5.30 -10.84
N GLN A 17 -23.91 5.09 -11.99
CA GLN A 17 -23.84 3.77 -12.65
C GLN A 17 -23.09 2.70 -11.85
N HIS A 18 -22.24 3.10 -10.90
CA HIS A 18 -21.51 2.20 -10.02
C HIS A 18 -22.20 2.02 -8.65
N GLU A 19 -23.40 2.60 -8.48
CA GLU A 19 -24.14 2.68 -7.21
C GLU A 19 -25.20 1.55 -7.03
N LYS A 20 -25.64 0.84 -8.09
CA LYS A 20 -26.74 -0.16 -8.00
C LYS A 20 -26.41 -1.58 -8.47
N GLN A 21 -26.98 -2.50 -7.69
CA GLN A 21 -26.97 -3.96 -7.71
C GLN A 21 -27.67 -4.59 -8.93
N PHE A 22 -27.04 -5.62 -9.53
CA PHE A 22 -27.71 -6.67 -10.28
C PHE A 22 -27.56 -7.96 -9.46
N ASP A 23 -28.67 -8.56 -9.03
CA ASP A 23 -28.67 -9.86 -8.35
C ASP A 23 -29.66 -10.77 -9.04
N LEU A 24 -29.42 -12.08 -8.95
CA LEU A 24 -30.51 -13.04 -8.85
C LEU A 24 -30.11 -14.33 -8.12
N SER A 25 -28.91 -14.43 -7.48
CA SER A 25 -28.59 -15.56 -6.59
C SER A 25 -27.32 -15.49 -5.70
N LYS A 26 -26.32 -14.61 -5.89
CA LYS A 26 -25.03 -14.72 -5.17
C LYS A 26 -24.24 -13.39 -5.08
N SER A 27 -23.75 -13.07 -3.87
CA SER A 27 -22.58 -12.20 -3.56
C SER A 27 -22.57 -10.80 -4.21
N THR A 28 -23.31 -9.86 -3.65
CA THR A 28 -23.30 -8.44 -4.06
C THR A 28 -22.21 -7.64 -3.32
N PHE A 29 -21.21 -7.10 -4.01
CA PHE A 29 -20.26 -6.12 -3.44
C PHE A 29 -20.77 -4.69 -3.71
N LYS A 30 -21.00 -3.91 -2.64
CA LYS A 30 -21.44 -2.51 -2.71
C LYS A 30 -20.22 -1.60 -2.82
N TYR A 31 -19.92 -1.06 -4.00
CA TYR A 31 -18.76 -0.18 -4.23
C TYR A 31 -18.75 1.04 -3.30
N GLY A 32 -19.91 1.62 -2.97
CA GLY A 32 -19.99 2.73 -2.02
C GLY A 32 -19.54 2.37 -0.60
N GLU A 33 -19.85 1.15 -0.14
CA GLU A 33 -19.40 0.66 1.17
C GLU A 33 -17.90 0.36 1.16
N ALA A 34 -17.40 -0.25 0.08
CA ALA A 34 -15.97 -0.48 -0.10
C ALA A 34 -15.17 0.83 -0.18
N LEU A 35 -15.70 1.85 -0.86
CA LEU A 35 -15.08 3.18 -0.95
C LEU A 35 -15.02 3.85 0.43
N LYS A 36 -16.10 3.74 1.21
CA LYS A 36 -16.13 4.24 2.59
C LYS A 36 -15.12 3.52 3.48
N LEU A 37 -15.07 2.19 3.44
CA LEU A 37 -14.12 1.40 4.21
C LEU A 37 -12.66 1.74 3.85
N ALA A 38 -12.37 1.94 2.58
CA ALA A 38 -11.05 2.36 2.13
C ALA A 38 -10.69 3.76 2.66
N ALA A 39 -11.65 4.67 2.66
CA ALA A 39 -11.46 6.02 3.16
C ALA A 39 -11.23 6.07 4.68
N ASP A 40 -12.03 5.32 5.43
CA ASP A 40 -11.87 5.18 6.88
C ASP A 40 -10.49 4.61 7.21
N ALA A 41 -10.05 3.56 6.51
CA ALA A 41 -8.72 2.98 6.69
C ALA A 41 -7.58 3.95 6.34
N MET A 42 -7.74 4.77 5.29
CA MET A 42 -6.74 5.80 4.96
C MET A 42 -6.70 6.91 6.00
N ASN A 43 -7.85 7.33 6.54
CA ASN A 43 -7.92 8.30 7.61
C ASN A 43 -7.25 7.77 8.90
N ASP A 44 -7.43 6.48 9.22
CA ASP A 44 -6.73 5.83 10.34
C ASP A 44 -5.20 5.85 10.15
N VAL A 45 -4.72 5.62 8.92
CA VAL A 45 -3.29 5.74 8.61
C VAL A 45 -2.81 7.18 8.80
N LEU A 46 -3.53 8.16 8.28
CA LEU A 46 -3.17 9.58 8.42
C LEU A 46 -3.19 10.03 9.87
N LEU A 47 -4.13 9.56 10.67
CA LEU A 47 -4.18 9.80 12.11
C LEU A 47 -2.87 9.37 12.78
N VAL A 48 -2.38 8.18 12.46
CA VAL A 48 -1.11 7.66 13.01
C VAL A 48 0.07 8.49 12.53
N LEU A 49 0.18 8.72 11.21
CA LEU A 49 1.34 9.36 10.59
C LEU A 49 1.49 10.84 10.98
N ASN A 50 0.38 11.55 11.21
CA ASN A 50 0.39 12.97 11.55
C ASN A 50 0.62 13.25 13.05
N THR A 51 0.74 12.21 13.89
CA THR A 51 1.09 12.41 15.30
C THR A 51 2.57 12.77 15.47
N PRO A 52 2.93 13.80 16.25
CA PRO A 52 4.33 14.12 16.55
C PRO A 52 5.11 12.93 17.14
N GLU A 53 4.42 12.08 17.90
CA GLU A 53 4.95 10.87 18.51
C GLU A 53 5.33 9.80 17.48
N PHE A 54 4.74 9.82 16.27
CA PHE A 54 5.18 8.96 15.19
C PHE A 54 6.55 9.36 14.67
N GLU A 55 6.83 10.67 14.57
CA GLU A 55 8.15 11.17 14.17
C GLU A 55 9.23 10.84 15.22
N THR A 56 8.94 11.05 16.50
CA THR A 56 9.90 10.76 17.58
C THR A 56 9.96 9.28 17.96
N MET A 57 8.92 8.50 17.59
CA MET A 57 8.63 7.16 18.12
C MET A 57 8.38 7.15 19.64
N GLU A 58 7.99 8.28 20.22
CA GLU A 58 7.63 8.39 21.63
C GLU A 58 6.35 7.59 21.93
N GLY A 59 6.34 6.83 23.02
CA GLY A 59 5.24 5.92 23.35
C GLY A 59 5.09 4.70 22.42
N TRP A 60 5.96 4.52 21.42
CA TRP A 60 6.01 3.32 20.59
C TRP A 60 6.92 2.26 21.21
N LYS A 61 6.43 1.01 21.30
CA LYS A 61 7.22 -0.10 21.84
C LYS A 61 8.06 -0.76 20.75
N LYS A 62 9.38 -0.70 20.87
CA LYS A 62 10.32 -1.45 20.02
C LYS A 62 10.07 -2.96 20.14
N LYS A 63 10.09 -3.67 19.00
CA LYS A 63 9.80 -5.12 18.91
C LYS A 63 10.97 -5.94 18.41
N LYS A 64 11.56 -5.53 17.29
CA LYS A 64 12.68 -6.22 16.67
C LYS A 64 13.57 -5.20 15.98
N GLU A 65 14.85 -5.49 15.89
CA GLU A 65 15.79 -4.69 15.13
C GLU A 65 16.78 -5.57 14.38
N ASN A 66 17.36 -5.00 13.33
CA ASN A 66 18.56 -5.49 12.67
C ASN A 66 19.59 -4.34 12.62
N LYS A 67 20.67 -4.47 11.83
CA LYS A 67 21.74 -3.46 11.75
C LYS A 67 21.28 -2.06 11.31
N SER A 68 20.15 -1.92 10.60
CA SER A 68 19.69 -0.64 10.03
C SER A 68 18.21 -0.33 10.27
N ASP A 69 17.42 -1.32 10.69
CA ASP A 69 15.97 -1.25 10.68
C ASP A 69 15.40 -1.64 12.04
N ILE A 70 14.38 -0.90 12.48
CA ILE A 70 13.71 -1.10 13.76
C ILE A 70 12.20 -1.21 13.53
N VAL A 71 11.60 -2.28 14.05
CA VAL A 71 10.16 -2.47 14.09
C VAL A 71 9.61 -1.98 15.42
N TYR A 72 8.60 -1.12 15.36
CA TYR A 72 7.86 -0.59 16.49
C TYR A 72 6.41 -1.08 16.48
N SER A 73 5.75 -1.03 17.64
CA SER A 73 4.31 -1.23 17.73
C SER A 73 3.67 -0.31 18.76
N LYS A 74 2.45 0.14 18.49
CA LYS A 74 1.60 0.89 19.41
C LYS A 74 0.16 0.42 19.23
N ARG A 75 -0.64 0.49 20.30
CA ARG A 75 -2.06 0.14 20.25
C ARG A 75 -2.89 1.41 20.08
N PHE A 76 -3.78 1.40 19.11
CA PHE A 76 -4.78 2.42 18.81
C PHE A 76 -6.17 1.81 19.01
N GLU A 77 -7.21 2.64 18.90
CA GLU A 77 -8.61 2.20 19.05
C GLU A 77 -8.98 1.15 18.00
N PHE A 78 -8.52 1.32 16.76
CA PHE A 78 -8.74 0.38 15.65
C PHE A 78 -7.82 -0.85 15.69
N GLY A 79 -6.89 -0.93 16.63
CA GLY A 79 -6.07 -2.13 16.84
C GLY A 79 -4.59 -1.87 17.07
N LYS A 80 -3.79 -2.94 17.00
CA LYS A 80 -2.34 -2.88 17.21
C LYS A 80 -1.64 -2.63 15.89
N VAL A 81 -0.99 -1.48 15.78
CA VAL A 81 -0.22 -1.07 14.60
C VAL A 81 1.23 -1.47 14.78
N PHE A 82 1.82 -1.97 13.69
CA PHE A 82 3.25 -2.19 13.56
C PHE A 82 3.79 -1.25 12.50
N THR A 83 4.95 -0.67 12.75
CA THR A 83 5.64 0.21 11.79
C THR A 83 7.12 -0.14 11.72
N LEU A 84 7.70 0.00 10.54
CA LEU A 84 9.12 -0.22 10.27
C LEU A 84 9.78 1.15 10.07
N ARG A 85 10.84 1.40 10.82
CA ARG A 85 11.72 2.55 10.58
C ARG A 85 13.06 2.04 10.07
N VAL A 86 13.35 2.38 8.82
CA VAL A 86 14.65 2.16 8.19
C VAL A 86 15.48 3.43 8.35
N ARG A 87 16.60 3.37 9.07
CA ARG A 87 17.56 4.49 9.15
C ARG A 87 18.65 4.25 8.11
N ARG A 88 18.35 4.56 6.84
CA ARG A 88 19.38 4.72 5.82
C ARG A 88 19.61 6.20 5.57
N LEU A 89 20.88 6.61 5.59
CA LEU A 89 21.33 7.83 4.93
C LEU A 89 21.24 7.57 3.42
N LEU A 90 20.04 7.66 2.86
CA LEU A 90 19.90 7.75 1.41
C LEU A 90 20.32 9.18 1.02
N PRO A 91 21.25 9.34 0.06
CA PRO A 91 21.73 10.66 -0.35
C PRO A 91 20.61 11.56 -0.90
N THR A 92 19.48 10.97 -1.31
CA THR A 92 18.28 11.69 -1.74
C THR A 92 17.01 11.00 -1.21
N ARG A 93 16.08 11.81 -0.69
CA ARG A 93 14.73 11.35 -0.35
C ARG A 93 13.87 11.39 -1.60
N GLY A 94 13.57 10.22 -2.16
CA GLY A 94 12.56 10.10 -3.21
C GLY A 94 11.14 10.32 -2.65
N ASN A 95 10.28 10.95 -3.45
CA ASN A 95 8.86 11.13 -3.17
C ASN A 95 8.06 10.05 -3.92
N LEU A 96 7.38 9.17 -3.18
CA LEU A 96 6.35 8.30 -3.74
C LEU A 96 5.07 9.12 -3.90
N ILE A 97 4.75 9.49 -5.14
CA ILE A 97 3.57 10.30 -5.49
C ILE A 97 2.33 9.42 -5.46
N LEU A 98 2.42 8.21 -6.02
CA LEU A 98 1.33 7.25 -6.06
C LEU A 98 1.90 5.83 -5.99
N GLY A 99 1.34 5.00 -5.12
CA GLY A 99 1.73 3.60 -5.00
C GLY A 99 0.50 2.76 -4.69
N GLY A 100 0.33 1.66 -5.40
CA GLY A 100 -0.80 0.76 -5.20
C GLY A 100 -0.54 -0.61 -5.83
N GLY A 101 -1.20 -1.61 -5.28
CA GLY A 101 -1.17 -2.98 -5.80
C GLY A 101 -2.55 -3.58 -5.74
N ARG A 102 -2.94 -4.33 -6.77
CA ARG A 102 -4.20 -5.07 -6.81
C ARG A 102 -3.93 -6.54 -7.04
N LEU A 103 -4.40 -7.39 -6.12
CA LEU A 103 -4.31 -8.84 -6.24
C LEU A 103 -5.67 -9.41 -6.63
N ARG A 104 -5.71 -10.30 -7.61
CA ARG A 104 -6.93 -10.95 -8.12
C ARG A 104 -6.68 -12.42 -8.39
N VAL A 105 -7.67 -13.27 -8.15
CA VAL A 105 -7.59 -14.68 -8.58
C VAL A 105 -7.65 -14.73 -10.11
N HIS A 106 -6.86 -15.61 -10.72
CA HIS A 106 -6.86 -15.78 -12.17
C HIS A 106 -8.21 -16.37 -12.63
N PRO A 107 -8.88 -15.76 -13.63
CA PRO A 107 -10.28 -16.08 -13.97
C PRO A 107 -10.51 -17.51 -14.46
N LYS A 108 -9.45 -18.18 -14.96
CA LYS A 108 -9.52 -19.57 -15.45
C LYS A 108 -8.82 -20.59 -14.54
N ASP A 109 -8.07 -20.12 -13.54
CA ASP A 109 -7.21 -21.01 -12.74
C ASP A 109 -7.18 -20.51 -11.28
N PRO A 110 -7.94 -21.14 -10.37
CA PRO A 110 -8.04 -20.68 -8.99
C PRO A 110 -6.72 -20.81 -8.21
N ASN A 111 -5.74 -21.56 -8.72
CA ASN A 111 -4.41 -21.70 -8.11
C ASN A 111 -3.43 -20.61 -8.55
N LYS A 112 -3.86 -19.67 -9.40
CA LYS A 112 -3.04 -18.55 -9.87
C LYS A 112 -3.60 -17.21 -9.38
N THR A 113 -2.70 -16.29 -9.07
CA THR A 113 -3.02 -14.92 -8.68
C THR A 113 -2.40 -13.96 -9.69
N ILE A 114 -3.17 -12.96 -10.09
CA ILE A 114 -2.75 -11.81 -10.89
C ILE A 114 -2.44 -10.67 -9.92
N ILE A 115 -1.27 -10.06 -10.07
CA ILE A 115 -0.84 -8.92 -9.27
C ILE A 115 -0.60 -7.75 -10.22
N ASP A 116 -1.40 -6.70 -10.08
CA ASP A 116 -1.26 -5.44 -10.82
C ASP A 116 -0.50 -4.44 -9.92
N TYR A 117 0.59 -3.84 -10.40
CA TYR A 117 1.33 -2.77 -9.71
C TYR A 117 1.02 -1.41 -10.33
N LEU A 118 0.88 -0.38 -9.49
CA LEU A 118 0.77 1.02 -9.91
C LEU A 118 1.76 1.83 -9.07
N VAL A 119 2.74 2.45 -9.71
CA VAL A 119 3.80 3.19 -9.00
C VAL A 119 4.17 4.46 -9.77
N CYS A 120 4.18 5.59 -9.07
CA CYS A 120 4.67 6.89 -9.51
C CYS A 120 5.65 7.40 -8.45
N LEU A 121 6.92 7.44 -8.81
CA LEU A 121 8.04 7.76 -7.92
C LEU A 121 8.87 8.88 -8.55
N ASP A 122 9.18 9.89 -7.75
CA ASP A 122 10.18 10.92 -8.04
C ASP A 122 11.40 10.71 -7.15
N PHE A 123 12.58 10.50 -7.73
CA PHE A 123 13.79 10.24 -6.96
C PHE A 123 14.49 11.51 -6.44
N ASN A 124 14.07 12.72 -6.85
CA ASN A 124 14.68 13.99 -6.47
C ASN A 124 16.22 14.03 -6.63
N GLY A 125 16.76 13.30 -7.61
CA GLY A 125 18.19 13.22 -7.85
C GLY A 125 18.67 14.31 -8.81
N PRO A 126 19.64 15.16 -8.45
CA PRO A 126 20.12 16.23 -9.32
C PRO A 126 20.72 15.70 -10.63
N ASP A 127 21.22 14.47 -10.63
CA ASP A 127 21.90 13.83 -11.78
C ASP A 127 21.06 12.71 -12.44
N LEU A 128 19.78 12.56 -12.08
CA LEU A 128 18.91 11.52 -12.63
C LEU A 128 18.13 12.01 -13.85
N THR A 129 18.51 11.53 -15.03
CA THR A 129 17.74 11.78 -16.27
C THR A 129 16.47 10.93 -16.30
N LYS A 130 15.42 11.38 -17.01
CA LYS A 130 14.15 10.64 -17.17
C LYS A 130 14.35 9.18 -17.62
N PRO A 131 15.19 8.87 -18.64
CA PRO A 131 15.40 7.49 -19.07
C PRO A 131 16.04 6.61 -17.98
N VAL A 132 16.95 7.16 -17.17
CA VAL A 132 17.58 6.44 -16.05
C VAL A 132 16.56 6.13 -14.97
N VAL A 133 15.68 7.08 -14.65
CA VAL A 133 14.57 6.89 -13.70
C VAL A 133 13.62 5.79 -14.19
N GLU A 134 13.16 5.87 -15.43
CA GLU A 134 12.25 4.88 -16.03
C GLU A 134 12.84 3.47 -16.05
N SER A 135 14.12 3.34 -16.46
CA SER A 135 14.83 2.06 -16.45
C SER A 135 14.96 1.49 -15.04
N THR A 136 15.28 2.35 -14.07
CA THR A 136 15.47 1.95 -12.68
C THR A 136 14.16 1.49 -12.04
N LEU A 137 13.06 2.21 -12.26
CA LEU A 137 11.73 1.82 -11.77
C LEU A 137 11.28 0.50 -12.38
N SER A 138 11.47 0.34 -13.69
CA SER A 138 11.14 -0.91 -14.39
C SER A 138 11.89 -2.11 -13.80
N LYS A 139 13.20 -1.93 -13.54
CA LYS A 139 14.02 -2.97 -12.89
C LYS A 139 13.54 -3.28 -11.47
N PHE A 140 13.19 -2.28 -10.67
CA PHE A 140 12.70 -2.50 -9.32
C PHE A 140 11.39 -3.29 -9.29
N ILE A 141 10.44 -2.97 -10.18
CA ILE A 141 9.18 -3.70 -10.27
C ILE A 141 9.43 -5.17 -10.66
N LEU A 142 10.32 -5.42 -11.62
CA LEU A 142 10.67 -6.78 -12.03
C LEU A 142 11.37 -7.56 -10.92
N GLN A 143 12.33 -6.93 -10.22
CA GLN A 143 13.04 -7.56 -9.10
C GLN A 143 12.11 -7.92 -7.94
N ASP A 144 11.15 -7.05 -7.61
CA ASP A 144 10.14 -7.34 -6.58
C ASP A 144 9.26 -8.52 -7.00
N ALA A 145 8.83 -8.56 -8.26
CA ALA A 145 8.04 -9.68 -8.80
C ALA A 145 8.83 -11.01 -8.82
N GLU A 146 10.13 -10.98 -9.13
CA GLU A 146 11.01 -12.15 -9.07
C GLU A 146 11.18 -12.64 -7.63
N TRP A 147 11.49 -11.74 -6.71
CA TRP A 147 11.64 -12.07 -5.30
C TRP A 147 10.35 -12.67 -4.72
N ALA A 148 9.19 -12.09 -5.05
CA ALA A 148 7.90 -12.61 -4.61
C ALA A 148 7.67 -14.07 -5.09
N LYS A 149 8.05 -14.38 -6.34
CA LYS A 149 7.98 -15.76 -6.86
C LYS A 149 8.89 -16.70 -6.07
N GLU A 150 10.12 -16.29 -5.78
CA GLU A 150 11.06 -17.10 -5.00
C GLU A 150 10.53 -17.40 -3.59
N GLN A 151 9.94 -16.41 -2.92
CA GLN A 151 9.37 -16.61 -1.58
C GLN A 151 8.16 -17.54 -1.60
N ILE A 152 7.33 -17.47 -2.64
CA ILE A 152 6.20 -18.39 -2.82
C ILE A 152 6.69 -19.82 -2.99
N GLU A 153 7.71 -20.05 -3.82
CA GLU A 153 8.27 -21.40 -4.04
C GLU A 153 8.93 -21.95 -2.76
N LYS A 154 9.68 -21.14 -2.02
CA LYS A 154 10.24 -21.53 -0.71
C LYS A 154 9.14 -21.98 0.25
N LYS A 155 8.06 -21.21 0.37
CA LYS A 155 6.92 -21.57 1.24
C LYS A 155 6.14 -22.80 0.79
N LYS A 156 6.16 -23.14 -0.50
CA LYS A 156 5.58 -24.40 -0.99
C LYS A 156 6.44 -25.61 -0.61
N ALA A 157 7.77 -25.45 -0.63
CA ALA A 157 8.72 -26.50 -0.28
C ALA A 157 8.82 -26.77 1.23
N GLU A 158 8.39 -25.82 2.06
CA GLU A 158 8.32 -25.96 3.53
C GLU A 158 7.06 -26.71 4.02
N LYS A 159 6.15 -27.09 3.12
CA LYS A 159 4.98 -27.93 3.41
C LYS A 159 5.28 -29.40 3.14
#